data_AF-A0A3S9P292-F1
#
_entry.id   AF-A0A3S9P292-F1
#
_cell.length_a   1.000
_cell.length_b   1.000
_cell.length_c   1.000
_cell.angle_alpha   90.00
_cell.angle_beta   90.00
_cell.angle_gamma   90.00
#
_symmetry.space_group_name_H-M   'P 1'
#
loop_
_entity.id
_entity.type
_entity.pdbx_description
1 polymer ?
#
loop_
_entity_poly.entity_id
_entity_poly.type
_entity_poly.pdbx_seq_one_letter_code
_entity_poly.pdbx_strand_id
1 'polypeptide(L)'
;MNTLNVASLHFEHTVWVKELSFYKEQIKLYADRVEELTKKNNHQKIREELTQFKNQFIAQNEVIDTLNHKIKLQEEELVAAEKENPIKASKTKFEDQEGMYSEMAKFHSIYNELKVKFLRFCEEWM
;
A
#
# COMPACT_ATOMS: atom_id res chain seq x y z
N MET A 1 -7.31 21.39 17.30
CA MET A 1 -6.33 20.36 17.71
C MET A 1 -7.12 19.12 18.06
N ASN A 2 -7.14 18.11 17.19
CA ASN A 2 -7.85 16.86 17.46
C ASN A 2 -6.96 16.03 18.40
N THR A 3 -7.43 15.74 19.61
CA THR A 3 -6.70 14.88 20.55
C THR A 3 -6.72 13.45 20.02
N LEU A 4 -5.72 13.12 19.20
CA LEU A 4 -5.41 11.75 18.80
C LEU A 4 -5.13 10.95 20.06
N ASN A 5 -6.06 10.08 20.43
CA ASN A 5 -5.88 9.13 21.52
C ASN A 5 -5.45 7.78 20.94
N VAL A 6 -5.01 6.87 21.82
CA VAL A 6 -4.48 5.57 21.42
C VAL A 6 -5.49 4.74 20.61
N ALA A 7 -6.78 4.84 20.95
CA ALA A 7 -7.84 4.16 20.21
C ALA A 7 -7.99 4.67 18.76
N SER A 8 -7.81 5.97 18.51
CA SER A 8 -7.81 6.54 17.16
C SER A 8 -6.67 5.99 16.31
N LEU A 9 -5.46 5.91 16.88
CA LEU A 9 -4.28 5.34 16.19
C LEU A 9 -4.48 3.85 15.87
N HIS A 10 -4.97 3.07 16.83
CA HIS A 10 -5.29 1.66 16.61
C HIS A 10 -6.34 1.46 15.51
N PHE A 11 -7.39 2.28 15.52
CA PHE A 11 -8.43 2.25 14.49
C PHE A 11 -7.84 2.57 13.11
N GLU A 12 -6.97 3.57 13.02
CA GLU A 12 -6.33 3.97 11.78
C GLU A 12 -5.39 2.90 11.22
N HIS A 13 -4.52 2.31 12.06
CA HIS A 13 -3.70 1.16 11.67
C HIS A 13 -4.58 0.03 11.10
N THR A 14 -5.71 -0.25 11.74
CA THR A 14 -6.67 -1.27 11.28
C THR A 14 -7.26 -0.91 9.91
N VAL A 15 -7.55 0.37 9.65
CA VAL A 15 -8.02 0.85 8.35
C VAL A 15 -6.94 0.66 7.29
N TRP A 16 -5.70 1.07 7.55
CA TRP A 16 -4.59 0.94 6.60
C TRP A 16 -4.29 -0.52 6.26
N VAL A 17 -4.27 -1.43 7.24
CA VAL A 17 -4.04 -2.86 6.96
C VAL A 17 -5.11 -3.43 6.01
N LYS A 18 -6.38 -3.07 6.22
CA LYS A 18 -7.47 -3.49 5.32
C LYS A 18 -7.32 -2.89 3.92
N GLU A 19 -6.96 -1.62 3.84
CA GLU A 19 -6.75 -0.92 2.59
C GLU A 19 -5.57 -1.52 1.79
N LEU A 20 -4.44 -1.76 2.44
CA LEU A 20 -3.26 -2.40 1.85
C LEU A 20 -3.56 -3.82 1.38
N SER A 21 -4.37 -4.56 2.13
CA SER A 21 -4.85 -5.89 1.71
C SER A 21 -5.68 -5.82 0.42
N PHE A 22 -6.59 -4.84 0.34
CA PHE A 22 -7.39 -4.61 -0.87
C PHE A 22 -6.52 -4.24 -2.08
N TYR A 23 -5.49 -3.41 -1.92
CA TYR A 23 -4.56 -3.13 -3.02
C TYR A 23 -3.76 -4.35 -3.44
N LYS A 24 -3.36 -5.20 -2.49
CA LYS A 24 -2.65 -6.47 -2.78
C LYS A 24 -3.52 -7.42 -3.60
N GLU A 25 -4.81 -7.53 -3.28
CA GLU A 25 -5.78 -8.29 -4.06
C GLU A 25 -5.96 -7.72 -5.48
N GLN A 26 -6.06 -6.40 -5.63
CA GLN A 26 -6.12 -5.76 -6.95
C GLN A 26 -4.84 -5.99 -7.76
N ILE A 27 -3.66 -5.89 -7.14
CA ILE A 27 -2.39 -6.17 -7.82
C ILE A 27 -2.38 -7.60 -8.37
N LYS A 28 -2.86 -8.57 -7.58
CA LYS A 28 -2.97 -9.96 -8.04
C LYS A 28 -3.87 -10.06 -9.27
N LEU A 29 -5.06 -9.44 -9.24
CA LEU A 29 -5.97 -9.42 -10.38
C LEU A 29 -5.34 -8.79 -11.64
N TYR A 30 -4.61 -7.68 -11.47
CA TYR A 30 -3.93 -7.02 -12.58
C TYR A 30 -2.76 -7.83 -13.13
N ALA A 31 -2.00 -8.52 -12.26
CA ALA A 31 -0.93 -9.42 -12.67
C ALA A 31 -1.48 -10.60 -13.50
N ASP A 32 -2.56 -11.23 -13.04
CA ASP A 32 -3.25 -12.29 -13.79
C ASP A 32 -3.70 -11.78 -15.16
N ARG A 33 -4.24 -10.55 -15.23
CA ARG A 33 -4.64 -9.93 -16.49
C ARG A 33 -3.46 -9.64 -17.43
N VAL A 34 -2.33 -9.19 -16.89
CA VAL A 34 -1.08 -9.01 -17.66
C VAL A 34 -0.63 -10.33 -18.29
N GLU A 35 -0.72 -11.44 -17.55
CA GLU A 35 -0.36 -12.76 -18.10
C GLU A 35 -1.28 -13.19 -19.24
N GLU A 36 -2.59 -12.96 -19.10
CA GLU A 36 -3.56 -13.24 -20.16
C GLU A 36 -3.27 -12.44 -21.44
N LEU A 37 -3.03 -11.13 -21.30
CA LEU A 37 -2.71 -10.24 -22.42
C LEU A 37 -1.37 -10.62 -23.07
N THR A 38 -0.38 -11.05 -22.28
CA THR A 38 0.92 -11.52 -22.78
C THR A 38 0.77 -12.76 -23.65
N LYS A 39 -0.14 -13.67 -23.30
CA LYS A 39 -0.43 -14.88 -24.09
C LYS A 39 -1.14 -14.57 -25.40
N LYS A 40 -1.98 -13.54 -25.45
CA LYS A 40 -2.77 -13.15 -26.62
C LYS A 40 -2.02 -12.26 -27.61
N ASN A 41 -0.99 -11.55 -27.17
CA ASN A 41 -0.27 -10.56 -27.97
C ASN A 41 1.17 -10.99 -28.29
N ASN A 42 1.52 -10.96 -29.59
CA ASN A 42 2.87 -11.30 -30.06
C ASN A 42 3.68 -10.07 -30.53
N HIS A 43 3.10 -8.87 -30.50
CA HIS A 43 3.83 -7.66 -30.86
C HIS A 43 4.82 -7.31 -29.75
N GLN A 44 6.10 -7.17 -30.11
CA GLN A 44 7.19 -6.94 -29.17
C GLN A 44 6.94 -5.74 -28.24
N LYS A 45 6.53 -4.61 -28.81
CA LYS A 45 6.23 -3.38 -28.05
C LYS A 45 5.20 -3.60 -26.92
N ILE A 46 4.12 -4.34 -27.21
CA ILE A 46 3.08 -4.65 -26.22
C ILE A 46 3.65 -5.52 -25.09
N ARG A 47 4.50 -6.49 -25.43
CA ARG A 47 5.14 -7.37 -24.44
C ARG A 47 6.11 -6.62 -23.53
N GLU A 48 6.82 -5.64 -24.07
CA GLU A 48 7.69 -4.76 -23.27
C GLU A 48 6.87 -3.94 -22.27
N GLU A 49 5.78 -3.31 -22.70
CA GLU A 49 4.88 -2.56 -21.82
C GLU A 49 4.23 -3.44 -20.74
N LEU A 50 3.73 -4.63 -21.10
CA LEU A 50 3.20 -5.61 -20.15
C LEU A 50 4.24 -6.06 -19.11
N THR A 51 5.50 -6.22 -19.54
CA THR A 51 6.60 -6.55 -18.63
C THR A 51 6.89 -5.41 -17.65
N GLN A 52 6.84 -4.16 -18.10
CA GLN A 52 6.98 -2.99 -17.23
C GLN A 52 5.87 -2.93 -16.19
N PHE A 53 4.60 -3.14 -16.58
CA PHE A 53 3.48 -3.20 -15.64
C PHE A 53 3.68 -4.30 -14.59
N LYS A 54 4.08 -5.51 -15.01
CA LYS A 54 4.35 -6.62 -14.08
C LYS A 54 5.42 -6.24 -13.05
N ASN A 55 6.53 -5.63 -13.49
CA ASN A 55 7.60 -5.22 -12.58
C ASN A 55 7.14 -4.12 -11.62
N GLN A 56 6.34 -3.16 -12.09
CA GLN A 56 5.77 -2.12 -11.23
C GLN A 56 4.80 -2.71 -10.19
N PHE A 57 3.98 -3.69 -10.57
CA PHE A 57 3.10 -4.41 -9.64
C PHE A 57 3.86 -5.19 -8.56
N ILE A 58 4.96 -5.85 -8.92
CA ILE A 58 5.84 -6.51 -7.95
C ILE A 58 6.42 -5.48 -6.97
N ALA A 59 6.95 -4.36 -7.48
CA ALA A 59 7.49 -3.30 -6.64
C ALA A 59 6.42 -2.70 -5.70
N GLN A 60 5.18 -2.51 -6.15
CA GLN A 60 4.10 -2.03 -5.28
C GLN A 60 3.73 -3.07 -4.20
N ASN A 61 3.77 -4.37 -4.50
CA ASN A 61 3.57 -5.40 -3.48
C ASN A 61 4.66 -5.37 -2.40
N GLU A 62 5.93 -5.17 -2.78
CA GLU A 62 7.03 -5.03 -1.82
C GLU A 62 6.86 -3.80 -0.92
N VAL A 63 6.37 -2.68 -1.48
CA VAL A 63 6.01 -1.48 -0.70
C VAL A 63 4.87 -1.78 0.27
N ILE A 64 3.82 -2.47 -0.17
CA ILE A 64 2.70 -2.89 0.69
C ILE A 64 3.20 -3.75 1.85
N ASP A 65 4.10 -4.71 1.59
CA ASP A 65 4.65 -5.59 2.64
C ASP A 65 5.49 -4.79 3.64
N THR A 66 6.27 -3.82 3.16
CA THR A 66 7.04 -2.91 4.01
C THR A 66 6.13 -2.04 4.89
N LEU A 67 5.07 -1.46 4.32
CA LEU A 67 4.11 -0.63 5.05
C LEU A 67 3.38 -1.45 6.12
N ASN A 68 2.90 -2.66 5.78
CA ASN A 68 2.27 -3.56 6.74
C ASN A 68 3.21 -3.93 7.90
N HIS A 69 4.50 -4.17 7.61
CA HIS A 69 5.47 -4.46 8.64
C HIS A 69 5.65 -3.27 9.59
N LYS A 70 5.80 -2.05 9.06
CA LYS A 70 5.91 -0.84 9.88
C LYS A 70 4.67 -0.57 10.74
N ILE A 71 3.48 -0.71 10.15
CA ILE A 71 2.21 -0.57 10.89
C ILE A 71 2.15 -1.58 12.04
N LYS A 72 2.55 -2.83 11.79
CA LYS A 72 2.60 -3.86 12.83
C LYS A 72 3.56 -3.50 13.97
N LEU A 73 4.76 -2.98 13.66
CA LEU A 73 5.71 -2.54 14.70
C LEU A 73 5.14 -1.40 15.53
N GLN A 74 4.56 -0.38 14.88
CA GLN A 74 3.91 0.73 15.59
C GLN A 74 2.74 0.27 16.45
N GLU A 75 1.99 -0.73 16.00
CA GLU A 75 0.89 -1.33 16.76
C GLU A 75 1.38 -2.12 17.99
N GLU A 76 2.45 -2.90 17.86
CA GLU A 76 3.07 -3.61 18.98
C GLU A 76 3.60 -2.63 20.04
N GLU A 77 4.27 -1.56 19.61
CA GLU A 77 4.69 -0.45 20.48
C GLU A 77 3.50 0.28 21.11
N LEU A 78 2.39 0.38 20.38
CA LEU A 78 1.18 1.01 20.86
C LEU A 78 0.60 0.27 22.05
N VAL A 79 0.42 -1.05 21.90
CA VAL A 79 -0.07 -1.96 22.93
C VAL A 79 0.89 -2.06 24.12
N ALA A 80 2.21 -2.08 23.88
CA ALA A 80 3.20 -2.13 24.96
C ALA A 80 3.13 -0.88 25.85
N ALA A 81 3.04 0.30 25.24
CA ALA A 81 3.06 1.54 26.00
C ALA A 81 1.74 1.83 26.75
N GLU A 82 0.60 1.29 26.29
CA GLU A 82 -0.65 1.29 27.08
C GLU A 82 -0.50 0.51 28.39
N LYS A 83 0.30 -0.58 28.38
CA LYS A 83 0.53 -1.41 29.57
C LYS A 83 1.49 -0.77 30.57
N GLU A 84 2.48 0.00 30.11
CA GLU A 84 3.52 0.58 30.98
C GLU A 84 3.15 1.95 31.56
N ASN A 85 2.86 2.95 30.71
CA ASN A 85 2.55 4.31 31.16
C ASN A 85 1.88 5.15 30.04
N PRO A 86 0.54 5.35 30.09
CA PRO A 86 -0.24 5.95 29.00
C PRO A 86 0.19 7.36 28.57
N ILE A 87 0.74 8.16 29.50
CA ILE A 87 1.01 9.60 29.28
C ILE A 87 2.32 9.80 28.48
N LYS A 88 3.38 9.06 28.84
CA LYS A 88 4.70 9.15 28.19
C LYS A 88 4.70 8.52 26.80
N ALA A 89 3.85 7.51 26.60
CA ALA A 89 3.59 6.87 25.32
C ALA A 89 3.12 7.84 24.23
N SER A 90 2.34 8.87 24.58
CA SER A 90 1.71 9.74 23.58
C SER A 90 2.72 10.59 22.80
N LYS A 91 3.74 11.16 23.46
CA LYS A 91 4.53 12.27 22.90
C LYS A 91 5.54 11.86 21.83
N THR A 92 6.21 10.72 21.99
CA THR A 92 7.17 10.19 20.99
C THR A 92 6.46 9.60 19.77
N LYS A 93 5.24 9.06 19.95
CA LYS A 93 4.46 8.44 18.88
C LYS A 93 3.95 9.44 17.83
N PHE A 94 3.83 10.73 18.16
CA PHE A 94 3.34 11.73 17.21
C PHE A 94 4.31 12.04 16.08
N GLU A 95 5.62 11.97 16.33
CA GLU A 95 6.64 12.26 15.32
C GLU A 95 6.75 11.12 14.28
N ASP A 96 6.62 9.85 14.71
CA ASP A 96 6.66 8.69 13.80
C ASP A 96 5.38 8.52 12.97
N GLN A 97 4.25 9.05 13.45
CA GLN A 97 2.97 8.97 12.74
C GLN A 97 2.94 9.87 11.50
N GLU A 98 3.52 11.07 11.57
CA GLU A 98 3.63 11.96 10.40
C GLU A 98 4.43 11.30 9.25
N GLY A 99 5.46 10.53 9.59
CA GLY A 99 6.19 9.69 8.64
C GLY A 99 5.31 8.65 7.97
N MET A 100 4.51 7.91 8.74
CA MET A 100 3.59 6.90 8.20
C MET A 100 2.54 7.48 7.25
N TYR A 101 1.93 8.62 7.63
CA TYR A 101 0.99 9.33 6.76
C TYR A 101 1.61 9.71 5.42
N SER A 102 2.83 10.24 5.44
CA SER A 102 3.57 10.63 4.24
C SER A 102 3.86 9.42 3.35
N GLU A 103 4.26 8.29 3.94
CA GLU A 103 4.51 7.05 3.21
C GLU A 103 3.23 6.46 2.59
N MET A 104 2.13 6.41 3.34
CA MET A 104 0.82 5.98 2.83
C MET A 104 0.34 6.88 1.69
N ALA A 105 0.41 8.20 1.86
CA ALA A 105 0.00 9.15 0.82
C ALA A 105 0.84 9.02 -0.45
N LYS A 106 2.16 8.80 -0.31
CA LYS A 106 3.05 8.55 -1.45
C LYS A 106 2.69 7.25 -2.15
N PHE A 107 2.44 6.17 -1.40
CA PHE A 107 2.00 4.91 -1.96
C PHE A 107 0.66 5.06 -2.71
N HIS A 108 -0.35 5.72 -2.13
CA HIS A 108 -1.63 5.97 -2.78
C HIS A 108 -1.47 6.69 -4.11
N SER A 109 -0.66 7.74 -4.14
CA SER A 109 -0.40 8.52 -5.35
C SER A 109 0.20 7.64 -6.46
N ILE A 110 1.30 6.96 -6.16
CA ILE A 110 2.03 6.11 -7.11
C ILE A 110 1.14 4.97 -7.60
N TYR A 111 0.44 4.30 -6.68
CA TYR A 111 -0.43 3.17 -7.00
C TYR A 111 -1.62 3.62 -7.87
N ASN A 112 -2.26 4.74 -7.55
CA ASN A 112 -3.38 5.23 -8.33
C ASN A 112 -2.96 5.64 -9.75
N GLU A 113 -1.80 6.29 -9.92
CA GLU A 113 -1.25 6.57 -11.23
C GLU A 113 -0.99 5.28 -12.03
N LEU A 114 -0.38 4.27 -11.41
CA LEU A 114 -0.12 2.97 -12.02
C LEU A 114 -1.43 2.29 -12.45
N LYS A 115 -2.43 2.26 -11.57
CA LYS A 115 -3.76 1.70 -11.84
C LYS A 115 -4.41 2.37 -13.04
N VAL A 116 -4.45 3.70 -13.07
CA VAL A 116 -5.06 4.45 -14.19
C VAL A 116 -4.34 4.15 -15.50
N LYS A 117 -3.00 4.12 -15.49
CA LYS A 117 -2.21 3.77 -16.69
C LYS A 117 -2.52 2.36 -17.17
N PHE A 118 -2.58 1.39 -16.26
CA PHE A 118 -2.88 0.00 -16.60
C PHE A 118 -4.31 -0.20 -17.13
N LEU A 119 -5.31 0.46 -16.53
CA LEU A 119 -6.69 0.36 -17.00
C LEU A 119 -6.85 0.95 -18.41
N ARG A 120 -6.25 2.10 -18.69
CA ARG A 120 -6.23 2.69 -20.05
C ARG A 120 -5.55 1.76 -21.05
N PHE A 121 -4.41 1.18 -20.67
CA PHE A 121 -3.75 0.19 -21.50
C PHE A 121 -4.68 -1.01 -21.78
N CYS A 122 -5.41 -1.50 -20.77
CA CYS A 122 -6.38 -2.57 -21.01
C CYS A 122 -7.49 -2.12 -21.97
N GLU A 123 -8.03 -0.91 -21.85
CA GLU A 123 -9.07 -0.40 -22.77
C GLU A 123 -8.60 -0.33 -24.23
N GLU A 124 -7.33 -0.03 -24.46
CA GLU A 124 -6.75 0.06 -25.81
C GLU A 124 -6.48 -1.32 -26.44
N TRP A 125 -6.22 -2.34 -25.62
CA TRP A 125 -5.73 -3.65 -26.06
C TRP A 125 -6.66 -4.83 -25.70
N MET A 126 -7.87 -4.55 -25.22
CA MET A 126 -8.98 -5.51 -25.05
C MET A 126 -9.98 -5.40 -26.19
#